data_AF-A0A4Q2QW27-F1
#
_entry.id   AF-A0A4Q2QW27-F1
#
_cell.length_a   1.000
_cell.length_b   1.000
_cell.length_c   1.000
_cell.angle_alpha   90.00
_cell.angle_beta   90.00
_cell.angle_gamma   90.00
#
_symmetry.space_group_name_H-M   'P 1'
#
loop_
_entity.id
_entity.type
_entity.pdbx_description
1 polymer ?
#
loop_
_entity_poly.entity_id
_entity_poly.type
_entity_poly.pdbx_seq_one_letter_code
_entity_poly.pdbx_strand_id
1 'polypeptide(L)'
;MDNWLALFDGQTRYTLDITDSRVTPDVLRFKGREALSEPFRWTIDFTTPQNNLAPEEVLMKYATLRMRSGKAVHGIITRLEWLFTTADQSHYQVELSSRLALLSRTRQCRIFQNQSVPEVVEQVLRRHGLDGPDFEFRLERSYPAREIITQWRETDLQFIQRILSEVGIYWRTEMDDVCGLDTYIFA
;
A
#
# COMPACT_ATOMS: atom_id res chain seq x y z
N MET A 1 1.54 46.07 7.57
CA MET A 1 2.14 45.09 8.50
C MET A 1 1.54 43.75 8.16
N ASP A 2 2.24 42.99 7.32
CA ASP A 2 1.73 41.74 6.75
C ASP A 2 1.61 40.68 7.85
N ASN A 3 0.37 40.28 8.10
CA ASN A 3 0.03 39.25 9.06
C ASN A 3 0.27 37.85 8.45
N TRP A 4 1.54 37.50 8.25
CA TRP A 4 1.97 36.16 7.81
C TRP A 4 1.57 35.05 8.79
N LEU A 5 1.22 35.40 10.02
CA LEU A 5 0.75 34.48 11.06
C LEU A 5 -0.72 34.05 10.88
N ALA A 6 -1.52 34.77 10.08
CA ALA A 6 -2.92 34.39 9.81
C ALA A 6 -3.07 33.21 8.82
N LEU A 7 -1.98 32.74 8.20
CA LEU A 7 -1.98 31.57 7.31
C LEU A 7 -1.74 30.23 8.05
N PHE A 8 -1.43 30.30 9.34
CA PHE A 8 -1.34 29.15 10.24
C PHE A 8 -2.59 29.10 11.12
N ASP A 9 -3.75 29.00 10.48
CA ASP A 9 -4.91 28.46 11.17
C ASP A 9 -4.49 27.04 11.58
N GLY A 10 -4.24 26.81 12.88
CA GLY A 10 -3.45 25.72 13.48
C GLY A 10 -3.92 24.28 13.22
N GLN A 11 -4.67 24.06 12.14
CA GLN A 11 -5.02 22.77 11.58
C GLN A 11 -3.89 22.23 10.70
N THR A 12 -3.41 21.05 11.08
CA THR A 12 -2.45 20.24 10.32
C THR A 12 -2.95 20.08 8.88
N ARG A 13 -2.10 20.40 7.88
CA ARG A 13 -2.47 20.30 6.45
C ARG A 13 -2.62 18.86 5.97
N TYR A 14 -2.08 17.93 6.75
CA TYR A 14 -2.03 16.50 6.47
C TYR A 14 -2.23 15.75 7.79
N THR A 15 -2.91 14.61 7.75
CA THR A 15 -3.11 13.76 8.92
C THR A 15 -2.76 12.32 8.55
N LEU A 16 -2.09 11.63 9.46
CA LEU A 16 -1.84 10.20 9.36
C LEU A 16 -2.66 9.53 10.44
N ASP A 17 -3.57 8.65 10.03
CA ASP A 17 -4.38 7.86 10.94
C ASP A 17 -3.91 6.41 10.86
N ILE A 18 -3.55 5.80 11.98
CA ILE A 18 -3.08 4.41 12.05
C ILE A 18 -4.13 3.61 12.81
N THR A 19 -4.77 2.68 12.11
CA THR A 19 -5.88 1.89 12.62
C THR A 19 -5.46 1.10 13.85
N ASP A 20 -6.30 1.09 14.88
CA ASP A 20 -6.05 0.40 16.16
C ASP A 20 -4.72 0.78 16.82
N SER A 21 -4.24 2.02 16.61
CA SER A 21 -3.00 2.53 17.22
C SER A 21 -3.28 3.64 18.23
N ARG A 22 -2.45 3.72 19.27
CA ARG A 22 -2.47 4.81 20.26
C ARG A 22 -1.55 5.96 19.88
N VAL A 23 -0.83 5.82 18.76
CA VAL A 23 0.09 6.84 18.26
C VAL A 23 -0.71 8.02 17.75
N THR A 24 -0.29 9.21 18.14
CA THR A 24 -0.80 10.47 17.60
C THR A 24 0.30 11.09 16.75
N PRO A 25 0.36 10.75 15.45
CA PRO A 25 1.41 11.25 14.57
C PRO A 25 1.07 12.67 14.08
N ASP A 26 2.03 13.58 14.21
CA ASP A 26 2.01 14.89 13.57
C ASP A 26 2.90 14.87 12.32
N VAL A 27 2.28 14.99 11.14
CA VAL A 27 2.94 14.76 9.85
C VAL A 27 3.83 15.96 9.48
N LEU A 28 5.13 15.72 9.37
CA LEU A 28 6.12 16.74 8.99
C LEU A 28 6.25 16.88 7.48
N ARG A 29 6.46 15.76 6.79
CA ARG A 29 6.62 15.69 5.33
C ARG A 29 6.34 14.28 4.85
N PHE A 30 6.09 14.16 3.55
CA PHE A 30 5.96 12.87 2.91
C PHE A 30 6.43 12.92 1.45
N LYS A 31 6.72 11.75 0.90
CA LYS A 31 7.03 11.54 -0.51
C LYS A 31 6.33 10.28 -1.00
N GLY A 32 5.49 10.42 -2.01
CA GLY A 32 4.80 9.31 -2.67
C GLY A 32 5.43 8.94 -4.00
N ARG A 33 5.41 7.64 -4.33
CA ARG A 33 5.62 7.12 -5.67
C ARG A 33 4.47 6.17 -6.02
N GLU A 34 3.81 6.46 -7.13
CA GLU A 34 2.76 5.65 -7.73
C GLU A 34 3.16 5.38 -9.19
N ALA A 35 2.90 4.17 -9.68
CA ALA A 35 3.15 3.79 -11.06
C ALA A 35 2.18 2.67 -11.47
N LEU A 36 1.91 2.56 -12.78
CA LEU A 36 1.16 1.42 -13.31
C LEU A 36 1.95 0.13 -13.08
N SER A 37 1.24 -0.93 -12.73
CA SER A 37 1.83 -2.25 -12.51
C SER A 37 2.92 -2.30 -11.42
N GLU A 38 2.84 -1.39 -10.45
CA GLU A 38 3.70 -1.40 -9.27
C GLU A 38 2.89 -1.04 -8.02
N PRO A 39 3.12 -1.70 -6.87
CA PRO A 39 2.58 -1.25 -5.60
C PRO A 39 3.07 0.16 -5.28
N PHE A 40 2.16 1.06 -4.93
CA PHE A 40 2.55 2.40 -4.52
C PHE A 40 3.36 2.36 -3.21
N ARG A 41 4.14 3.42 -2.98
CA ARG A 41 4.89 3.62 -1.73
C ARG A 41 4.89 5.08 -1.31
N TRP A 42 4.55 5.33 -0.06
CA TRP A 42 4.61 6.64 0.58
C TRP A 42 5.54 6.59 1.78
N THR A 43 6.61 7.38 1.75
CA THR A 43 7.48 7.61 2.91
C THR A 43 6.96 8.83 3.65
N ILE A 44 6.67 8.68 4.94
CA ILE A 44 6.03 9.70 5.76
C ILE A 44 6.87 9.90 7.02
N ASP A 45 7.33 11.13 7.23
CA ASP A 45 8.02 11.54 8.44
C ASP A 45 7.02 12.22 9.38
N PHE A 46 6.97 11.79 10.63
CA PHE A 46 6.09 12.36 11.64
C PHE A 46 6.78 12.47 13.00
N THR A 47 6.25 13.36 13.84
CA THR A 47 6.61 13.41 15.26
C THR A 47 5.48 12.91 16.13
N THR A 48 5.83 12.47 17.33
CA THR A 48 4.85 12.02 18.30
C THR A 48 5.38 12.25 19.73
N PRO A 49 4.55 12.71 20.69
CA PRO A 49 4.97 12.89 22.08
C PRO A 49 5.18 11.55 22.80
N GLN A 50 4.66 10.45 22.26
CA GLN A 50 4.87 9.10 22.75
C GLN A 50 6.35 8.71 22.59
N ASN A 51 7.02 8.45 23.71
CA ASN A 51 8.37 7.92 23.72
C ASN A 51 8.36 6.38 23.65
N ASN A 52 9.40 5.80 23.04
CA ASN A 52 9.59 4.35 22.92
C ASN A 52 8.41 3.61 22.27
N LEU A 53 8.01 4.07 21.09
CA LEU A 53 6.96 3.44 20.29
C LEU A 53 7.25 1.95 20.07
N ALA A 54 6.33 1.07 20.49
CA ALA A 54 6.43 -0.35 20.21
C ALA A 54 6.16 -0.59 18.72
N PRO A 55 7.01 -1.33 17.98
CA PRO A 55 6.81 -1.55 16.54
C PRO A 55 5.45 -2.15 16.20
N GLU A 56 4.90 -3.01 17.06
CA GLU A 56 3.59 -3.65 16.94
C GLU A 56 2.42 -2.65 16.96
N GLU A 57 2.63 -1.44 17.52
CA GLU A 57 1.61 -0.40 17.52
C GLU A 57 1.44 0.26 16.14
N VAL A 58 2.36 0.03 15.20
CA VAL A 58 2.41 0.73 13.91
C VAL A 58 2.65 -0.21 12.72
N LEU A 59 3.62 -1.12 12.80
CA LEU A 59 3.92 -2.05 11.70
C LEU A 59 2.73 -2.97 11.42
N MET A 60 2.55 -3.27 10.13
CA MET A 60 1.51 -4.17 9.62
C MET A 60 0.08 -3.73 9.93
N LYS A 61 -0.12 -2.47 10.36
CA LYS A 61 -1.44 -1.89 10.53
C LYS A 61 -1.86 -1.09 9.30
N TYR A 62 -3.17 -1.07 9.09
CA TYR A 62 -3.78 -0.19 8.10
C TYR A 62 -3.61 1.26 8.53
N ALA A 63 -3.28 2.13 7.60
CA ALA A 63 -3.17 3.54 7.85
C ALA A 63 -3.68 4.36 6.67
N THR A 64 -4.15 5.56 6.98
CA THR A 64 -4.63 6.52 6.00
C THR A 64 -3.88 7.83 6.13
N LEU A 65 -3.21 8.24 5.05
CA LEU A 65 -2.70 9.60 4.91
C LEU A 65 -3.76 10.46 4.22
N ARG A 66 -4.30 11.46 4.93
CA ARG A 66 -5.27 12.40 4.38
C ARG A 66 -4.63 13.76 4.13
N MET A 67 -4.92 14.33 2.97
CA MET A 67 -4.46 15.65 2.56
C MET A 67 -5.62 16.63 2.50
N ARG A 68 -5.38 17.91 2.84
CA ARG A 68 -6.41 18.95 2.75
C ARG A 68 -7.00 19.13 1.33
N SER A 69 -6.27 18.71 0.29
CA SER A 69 -6.77 18.70 -1.09
C SER A 69 -7.94 17.73 -1.33
N GLY A 70 -8.25 16.86 -0.36
CA GLY A 70 -9.25 15.80 -0.49
C GLY A 70 -8.67 14.45 -0.91
N LYS A 71 -7.38 14.36 -1.25
CA LYS A 71 -6.72 13.07 -1.53
C LYS A 71 -6.50 12.30 -0.22
N ALA A 72 -7.01 11.08 -0.16
CA ALA A 72 -6.65 10.07 0.83
C ALA A 72 -5.79 8.98 0.19
N VAL A 73 -4.88 8.42 0.97
CA VAL A 73 -4.09 7.25 0.59
C VAL A 73 -4.27 6.22 1.69
N HIS A 74 -4.94 5.12 1.36
CA HIS A 74 -5.13 3.97 2.24
C HIS A 74 -4.10 2.91 1.93
N GLY A 75 -3.55 2.27 2.96
CA GLY A 75 -2.62 1.18 2.76
C GLY A 75 -2.21 0.54 4.07
N ILE A 76 -1.13 -0.23 4.04
CA ILE A 76 -0.53 -0.89 5.20
C ILE A 76 0.87 -0.33 5.46
N ILE A 77 1.23 -0.18 6.73
CA ILE A 77 2.58 0.24 7.12
C ILE A 77 3.53 -0.95 7.03
N THR A 78 4.48 -0.90 6.08
CA THR A 78 5.42 -1.99 5.78
C THR A 78 6.80 -1.79 6.41
N ARG A 79 7.10 -0.58 6.87
CA ARG A 79 8.36 -0.21 7.52
C ARG A 79 8.13 0.89 8.54
N LEU A 80 8.86 0.81 9.64
CA LEU A 80 8.97 1.82 10.68
C LEU A 80 10.45 2.03 10.95
N GLU A 81 10.85 3.29 11.07
CA GLU A 81 12.21 3.69 11.35
C GLU A 81 12.19 4.81 12.39
N TRP A 82 12.93 4.62 13.48
CA TRP A 82 13.20 5.69 14.43
C TRP A 82 14.35 6.55 13.90
N LEU A 83 14.17 7.87 13.91
CA LEU A 83 15.19 8.81 13.43
C LEU A 83 15.99 9.39 14.60
N PHE A 84 15.31 10.09 15.51
CA PHE A 84 15.88 10.68 16.71
C PHE A 84 14.79 11.08 17.69
N THR A 85 15.17 11.39 18.94
CA THR A 85 14.25 11.87 19.98
C THR A 85 14.79 13.17 20.58
N THR A 86 13.92 14.15 20.75
CA THR A 86 14.17 15.41 21.47
C THR A 86 13.56 15.33 22.87
N ALA A 87 13.65 16.40 23.67
CA ALA A 87 13.08 16.44 25.01
C ALA A 87 11.55 16.20 25.03
N ASP A 88 10.86 16.73 24.01
CA ASP A 88 9.39 16.76 23.99
C ASP A 88 8.78 15.78 22.97
N GLN A 89 9.53 15.34 21.95
CA GLN A 89 9.00 14.54 20.84
C GLN A 89 9.99 13.53 20.27
N SER A 90 9.47 12.40 19.81
CA SER A 90 10.20 11.41 19.03
C SER A 90 9.87 11.52 17.54
N HIS A 91 10.89 11.40 16.68
CA HIS A 91 10.78 11.50 15.22
C HIS A 91 10.87 10.12 14.59
N TYR A 92 9.88 9.80 13.75
CA TYR A 92 9.77 8.53 13.07
C TYR A 92 9.54 8.73 11.57
N GLN A 93 9.94 7.72 10.80
CA GLN A 93 9.61 7.57 9.40
C GLN A 93 8.87 6.24 9.21
N VAL A 94 7.75 6.27 8.50
CA VAL A 94 7.02 5.07 8.10
C VAL A 94 6.92 4.95 6.60
N GLU A 95 6.80 3.72 6.13
CA GLU A 95 6.45 3.41 4.75
C GLU A 95 5.02 2.89 4.68
N LEU A 96 4.12 3.70 4.13
CA LEU A 96 2.75 3.32 3.80
C LEU A 96 2.73 2.78 2.37
N SER A 97 2.34 1.51 2.21
CA SER A 97 2.34 0.83 0.91
C SER A 97 1.01 0.14 0.63
N SER A 98 0.79 -0.20 -0.63
CA SER A 98 -0.33 -1.05 -1.04
C SER A 98 -0.26 -2.43 -0.38
N ARG A 99 -1.40 -3.08 -0.12
CA ARG A 99 -1.42 -4.48 0.36
C ARG A 99 -0.72 -5.42 -0.63
N LEU A 100 -0.72 -5.13 -1.95
CA LEU A 100 0.06 -5.90 -2.93
C LEU A 100 1.56 -5.94 -2.64
N ALA A 101 2.10 -4.95 -1.93
CA ALA A 101 3.51 -4.95 -1.54
C ALA A 101 3.87 -6.13 -0.62
N LEU A 102 2.90 -6.66 0.13
CA LEU A 102 3.10 -7.81 1.02
C LEU A 102 3.44 -9.10 0.27
N LEU A 103 2.96 -9.22 -0.99
CA LEU A 103 3.26 -10.38 -1.85
C LEU A 103 4.75 -10.47 -2.20
N SER A 104 5.53 -9.40 -1.98
CA SER A 104 7.00 -9.43 -2.10
C SER A 104 7.70 -10.22 -0.99
N ARG A 105 6.99 -10.54 0.11
CA ARG A 105 7.55 -11.23 1.27
C ARG A 105 7.47 -12.76 1.18
N THR A 106 6.71 -13.28 0.23
CA THR A 106 6.51 -14.73 0.04
C THR A 106 7.18 -15.17 -1.25
N ARG A 107 8.10 -16.13 -1.17
CA ARG A 107 8.82 -16.73 -2.31
C ARG A 107 8.59 -18.24 -2.34
N GLN A 108 8.21 -18.77 -3.50
CA GLN A 108 7.82 -20.19 -3.59
C GLN A 108 8.01 -20.77 -5.00
N CYS A 109 7.80 -22.09 -5.11
CA CYS A 109 7.69 -22.80 -6.38
C CYS A 109 6.30 -23.44 -6.48
N ARG A 110 5.55 -23.15 -7.54
CA ARG A 110 4.19 -23.66 -7.77
C ARG A 110 3.95 -23.93 -9.25
N ILE A 111 3.06 -24.88 -9.52
CA ILE A 111 2.61 -25.23 -10.87
C ILE A 111 1.10 -25.04 -10.92
N PHE A 112 0.64 -24.29 -11.90
CA PHE A 112 -0.78 -24.11 -12.22
C PHE A 112 -1.02 -24.79 -13.57
N GLN A 113 -2.05 -25.63 -13.65
CA GLN A 113 -2.36 -26.41 -14.86
C GLN A 113 -3.74 -26.02 -15.38
N ASN A 114 -3.86 -25.97 -16.71
CA ASN A 114 -5.11 -25.72 -17.43
C ASN A 114 -5.87 -24.48 -16.94
N GLN A 115 -5.14 -23.39 -16.70
CA GLN A 115 -5.70 -22.12 -16.21
C GLN A 115 -5.17 -20.94 -17.02
N SER A 116 -6.00 -19.92 -17.16
CA SER A 116 -5.65 -18.64 -17.77
C SER A 116 -4.84 -17.77 -16.81
N VAL A 117 -4.18 -16.74 -17.33
CA VAL A 117 -3.40 -15.80 -16.51
C VAL A 117 -4.29 -15.08 -15.47
N PRO A 118 -5.47 -14.54 -15.81
CA PRO A 118 -6.36 -13.91 -14.82
C PRO A 118 -6.78 -14.86 -13.70
N GLU A 119 -7.13 -16.11 -14.01
CA GLU A 119 -7.51 -17.12 -13.00
C GLU A 119 -6.36 -17.41 -12.02
N VAL A 120 -5.14 -17.54 -12.55
CA VAL A 120 -3.96 -17.76 -11.70
C VAL A 120 -3.69 -16.54 -10.82
N VAL A 121 -3.78 -15.32 -11.37
CA VAL A 121 -3.59 -14.09 -10.58
C VAL A 121 -4.64 -13.99 -9.49
N GLU A 122 -5.91 -14.21 -9.79
CA GLU A 122 -7.00 -14.26 -8.82
C GLU A 122 -6.70 -15.26 -7.69
N GLN A 123 -6.31 -16.49 -8.04
CA GLN A 123 -5.98 -17.52 -7.05
C GLN A 123 -4.82 -17.09 -6.13
N VAL A 124 -3.82 -16.40 -6.67
CA VAL A 124 -2.71 -15.87 -5.85
C VAL A 124 -3.19 -14.74 -4.94
N LEU A 125 -3.99 -13.79 -5.43
CA LEU A 125 -4.53 -12.68 -4.63
C LEU A 125 -5.38 -13.18 -3.46
N ARG A 126 -6.33 -14.09 -3.72
CA ARG A 126 -7.20 -14.68 -2.69
C ARG A 126 -6.43 -15.42 -1.60
N ARG A 127 -5.32 -16.06 -1.95
CA ARG A 127 -4.46 -16.72 -0.95
C ARG A 127 -3.84 -15.71 0.04
N HIS A 128 -3.66 -14.46 -0.36
CA HIS A 128 -3.19 -13.37 0.50
C HIS A 128 -4.34 -12.61 1.19
N GLY A 129 -5.56 -13.15 1.17
CA GLY A 129 -6.72 -12.56 1.83
C GLY A 129 -7.29 -11.32 1.12
N LEU A 130 -6.95 -11.14 -0.16
CA LEU A 130 -7.60 -10.16 -1.02
C LEU A 130 -8.80 -10.84 -1.67
N ASP A 131 -10.01 -10.35 -1.42
CA ASP A 131 -11.24 -10.99 -1.86
C ASP A 131 -12.27 -9.97 -2.36
N GLY A 132 -13.21 -10.45 -3.19
CA GLY A 132 -14.41 -9.70 -3.59
C GLY A 132 -14.12 -8.28 -4.09
N PRO A 133 -14.47 -7.24 -3.31
CA PRO A 133 -14.28 -5.83 -3.71
C PRO A 133 -12.82 -5.38 -3.77
N ASP A 134 -11.85 -6.15 -3.25
CA ASP A 134 -10.44 -5.76 -3.22
C ASP A 134 -9.78 -5.66 -4.60
N PHE A 135 -10.34 -6.36 -5.60
CA PHE A 135 -9.84 -6.28 -6.97
C PHE A 135 -10.93 -6.56 -8.01
N GLU A 136 -10.70 -6.06 -9.21
CA GLU A 136 -11.58 -6.23 -10.35
C GLU A 136 -10.76 -6.46 -11.64
N PHE A 137 -11.20 -7.40 -12.47
CA PHE A 137 -10.67 -7.62 -13.81
C PHE A 137 -11.58 -6.94 -14.85
N ARG A 138 -11.14 -5.81 -15.41
CA ARG A 138 -11.81 -5.06 -16.48
C ARG A 138 -11.13 -5.33 -17.83
N LEU A 139 -11.19 -6.58 -18.25
CA LEU A 139 -10.46 -7.07 -19.42
C LEU A 139 -11.35 -7.07 -20.67
N GLU A 140 -10.88 -6.46 -21.76
CA GLU A 140 -11.60 -6.46 -23.05
C GLU A 140 -11.36 -7.73 -23.87
N ARG A 141 -10.25 -8.43 -23.60
CA ARG A 141 -9.81 -9.60 -24.36
C ARG A 141 -10.07 -10.87 -23.57
N SER A 142 -10.30 -11.97 -24.29
CA SER A 142 -10.27 -13.30 -23.69
C SER A 142 -8.83 -13.80 -23.59
N TYR A 143 -8.48 -14.38 -22.44
CA TYR A 143 -7.15 -14.94 -22.18
C TYR A 143 -7.28 -16.47 -22.08
N PRO A 144 -6.73 -17.23 -23.04
CA PRO A 144 -6.91 -18.67 -23.07
C PRO A 144 -6.18 -19.35 -21.90
N ALA A 145 -6.71 -20.49 -21.48
CA ALA A 145 -6.03 -21.35 -20.52
C ALA A 145 -4.70 -21.84 -21.11
N ARG A 146 -3.66 -21.84 -20.28
CA ARG A 146 -2.36 -22.44 -20.59
C ARG A 146 -2.30 -23.84 -19.97
N GLU A 147 -1.67 -24.78 -20.67
CA GLU A 147 -1.44 -26.14 -20.16
C GLU A 147 -0.70 -26.08 -18.82
N ILE A 148 0.35 -25.25 -18.75
CA ILE A 148 1.16 -25.07 -17.55
C ILE A 148 1.61 -23.61 -17.38
N ILE A 149 1.47 -23.09 -16.16
CA ILE A 149 2.09 -21.85 -15.69
C ILE A 149 2.91 -22.19 -14.45
N THR A 150 4.20 -21.86 -14.49
CA THR A 150 5.12 -22.17 -13.39
C THR A 150 5.53 -20.88 -12.68
N GLN A 151 5.41 -20.88 -11.36
CA GLN A 151 6.11 -19.96 -10.48
C GLN A 151 7.38 -20.65 -10.01
N TRP A 152 8.56 -20.14 -10.35
CA TRP A 152 9.83 -20.78 -9.97
C TRP A 152 10.76 -19.85 -9.23
N ARG A 153 10.90 -20.07 -7.91
CA ARG A 153 11.80 -19.31 -7.04
C ARG A 153 11.65 -17.80 -7.23
N GLU A 154 10.43 -17.30 -7.36
CA GLU A 154 10.13 -15.88 -7.45
C GLU A 154 9.10 -15.52 -6.37
N THR A 155 9.02 -14.24 -6.00
CA THR A 155 7.98 -13.81 -5.06
C THR A 155 6.61 -13.82 -5.73
N ASP A 156 5.54 -13.84 -4.94
CA ASP A 156 4.19 -13.78 -5.52
C ASP A 156 3.96 -12.46 -6.28
N LEU A 157 4.55 -11.35 -5.81
CA LEU A 157 4.50 -10.08 -6.52
C LEU A 157 5.25 -10.13 -7.86
N GLN A 158 6.48 -10.68 -7.87
CA GLN A 158 7.28 -10.85 -9.09
C GLN A 158 6.57 -11.76 -10.09
N PHE A 159 5.97 -12.84 -9.60
CA PHE A 159 5.19 -13.77 -10.41
C PHE A 159 4.03 -13.09 -11.12
N ILE A 160 3.19 -12.38 -10.36
CA ILE A 160 2.05 -11.63 -10.91
C ILE A 160 2.52 -10.60 -11.93
N GLN A 161 3.54 -9.80 -11.58
CA GLN A 161 4.14 -8.82 -12.50
C GLN A 161 4.55 -9.45 -13.83
N ARG A 162 5.25 -10.59 -13.76
CA ARG A 162 5.75 -11.29 -14.94
C ARG A 162 4.60 -11.82 -15.80
N ILE A 163 3.68 -12.60 -15.24
CA ILE A 163 2.63 -13.24 -16.05
C ILE A 163 1.62 -12.24 -16.63
N LEU A 164 1.34 -11.14 -15.92
CA LEU A 164 0.47 -10.07 -16.43
C LEU A 164 1.13 -9.33 -17.59
N SER A 165 2.40 -8.96 -17.44
CA SER A 165 3.15 -8.25 -18.50
C SER A 165 3.35 -9.09 -19.76
N GLU A 166 3.52 -10.41 -19.63
CA GLU A 166 3.58 -11.35 -20.76
C GLU A 166 2.32 -11.29 -21.66
N VAL A 167 1.16 -11.02 -21.08
CA VAL A 167 -0.12 -10.97 -21.82
C VAL A 167 -0.64 -9.55 -22.02
N GLY A 168 0.14 -8.54 -21.61
CA GLY A 168 -0.21 -7.12 -21.75
C GLY A 168 -1.33 -6.64 -20.84
N ILE A 169 -1.57 -7.31 -19.70
CA ILE A 169 -2.45 -6.79 -18.65
C ILE A 169 -1.62 -5.88 -17.75
N TYR A 170 -2.11 -4.69 -17.47
CA TYR A 170 -1.57 -3.80 -16.45
C TYR A 170 -2.56 -3.68 -15.29
N TRP A 171 -2.13 -3.08 -14.18
CA TRP A 171 -3.08 -2.70 -13.15
C TRP A 171 -2.80 -1.31 -12.60
N ARG A 172 -3.83 -0.73 -12.00
CA ARG A 172 -3.75 0.48 -11.21
C ARG A 172 -4.40 0.26 -9.86
N THR A 173 -4.03 1.11 -8.90
CA THR A 173 -4.62 1.14 -7.57
C THR A 173 -5.59 2.29 -7.48
N GLU A 174 -6.78 2.04 -6.96
CA GLU A 174 -7.77 3.06 -6.60
C GLU A 174 -7.98 3.04 -5.08
N MET A 175 -8.40 4.16 -4.51
CA MET A 175 -8.63 4.30 -3.07
C MET A 175 -10.14 4.20 -2.83
N ASP A 176 -10.56 3.20 -2.07
CA ASP A 176 -11.94 3.08 -1.61
C ASP A 176 -12.08 3.79 -0.27
N ASP A 177 -12.60 5.03 -0.31
CA ASP A 177 -12.82 5.85 0.88
C ASP A 177 -13.91 5.29 1.81
N VAL A 178 -14.82 4.43 1.30
CA VAL A 178 -15.89 3.83 2.10
C VAL A 178 -15.34 2.72 3.00
N CYS A 179 -14.53 1.84 2.41
CA CYS A 179 -13.89 0.75 3.16
C CYS A 179 -12.58 1.19 3.84
N GLY A 180 -11.98 2.30 3.40
CA GLY A 180 -10.67 2.75 3.87
C GLY A 180 -9.52 1.87 3.39
N LEU A 181 -9.64 1.28 2.20
CA LEU A 181 -8.70 0.29 1.65
C LEU A 181 -8.29 0.65 0.21
N ASP A 182 -7.17 0.09 -0.24
CA ASP A 182 -6.71 0.19 -1.62
C ASP A 182 -7.28 -0.94 -2.48
N THR A 183 -7.88 -0.62 -3.62
CA THR A 183 -8.49 -1.59 -4.56
C THR A 183 -7.68 -1.68 -5.84
N TYR A 184 -7.62 -2.87 -6.47
CA TYR A 184 -6.80 -3.13 -7.66
C TYR A 184 -7.65 -3.37 -8.91
N ILE A 185 -7.42 -2.60 -9.97
CA ILE A 185 -8.10 -2.81 -11.25
C ILE A 185 -7.09 -3.31 -12.27
N PHE A 186 -7.30 -4.53 -12.73
CA PHE A 186 -6.55 -5.18 -13.80
C PHE A 186 -7.23 -4.92 -15.14
N ALA A 187 -6.49 -4.38 -16.12
CA ALA A 187 -7.01 -3.94 -17.42
C ALA A 187 -6.06 -4.31 -18.57
#